data_AF-A0A7S1MHD7-F1
#
_entry.id   AF-A0A7S1MHD7-F1
#
_cell.length_a   1.000
_cell.length_b   1.000
_cell.length_c   1.000
_cell.angle_alpha   90.00
_cell.angle_beta   90.00
_cell.angle_gamma   90.00
#
_symmetry.space_group_name_H-M   'P 1'
#
loop_
_entity.id
_entity.type
_entity.pdbx_description
1 polymer ?
#
loop_
_entity_poly.entity_id
_entity_poly.type
_entity_poly.pdbx_seq_one_letter_code
_entity_poly.pdbx_strand_id
1 'polypeptide(L)'
;EEVDGGLSSTDYYRTWSGHEVEHLKAVHEVLRTGHGSLVFLAGDSSLDNKAWFEDTADALNGYEEVLMPPVMKTDVCYWLNHEAFQRRLGHLACLNTAVEATTLADRAGRLLPSDSFIHDHITTEDYLVVSVGGNDIALRPSLCTILNMLLLVRTSSAGCLRRCSCGCMPLSCCCGGSVTSSGCLGCLRSLLGCAWPPGLSYFVDLF
;
A
#
# COMPACT_ATOMS: atom_id res chain seq x y z
N GLU A 1 -14.11 -22.65 -23.94
CA GLU A 1 -13.54 -23.83 -23.28
C GLU A 1 -13.66 -23.59 -21.79
N GLU A 2 -14.52 -24.34 -21.11
CA GLU A 2 -14.55 -24.36 -19.65
C GLU A 2 -13.24 -24.99 -19.17
N VAL A 3 -12.45 -24.23 -18.44
CA VAL A 3 -11.27 -24.76 -17.74
C VAL A 3 -11.80 -25.52 -16.53
N ASP A 4 -12.03 -26.82 -16.71
CA ASP A 4 -12.51 -27.76 -15.67
C ASP A 4 -11.41 -28.08 -14.63
N GLY A 5 -10.71 -27.04 -14.15
CA GLY A 5 -9.64 -27.16 -13.18
C GLY A 5 -9.39 -25.82 -12.54
N GLY A 6 -9.74 -25.70 -11.25
CA GLY A 6 -9.43 -24.51 -10.46
C GLY A 6 -7.94 -24.15 -10.53
N LEU A 7 -7.64 -22.90 -10.22
CA LEU A 7 -6.29 -22.34 -10.27
C LEU A 7 -5.37 -23.03 -9.27
N SER A 8 -4.26 -23.60 -9.74
CA SER A 8 -3.26 -24.23 -8.87
C SER A 8 -2.79 -23.25 -7.79
N SER A 9 -2.94 -23.59 -6.50
CA SER A 9 -2.48 -22.72 -5.41
C SER A 9 -0.97 -22.53 -5.44
N THR A 10 -0.22 -23.58 -5.79
CA THR A 10 1.22 -23.49 -6.04
C THR A 10 1.55 -22.49 -7.13
N ASP A 11 0.74 -22.44 -8.21
CA ASP A 11 0.99 -21.52 -9.32
C ASP A 11 0.57 -20.10 -8.99
N TYR A 12 -0.51 -19.94 -8.22
CA TYR A 12 -0.96 -18.66 -7.69
C TYR A 12 0.11 -17.97 -6.84
N TYR A 13 0.81 -18.74 -6.00
CA TYR A 13 1.87 -18.25 -5.09
C TYR A 13 3.30 -18.46 -5.64
N ARG A 14 3.48 -18.88 -6.91
CA ARG A 14 4.80 -19.21 -7.47
C ARG A 14 5.71 -18.00 -7.59
N THR A 15 5.14 -16.85 -7.91
CA THR A 15 5.89 -15.63 -8.18
C THR A 15 6.37 -14.99 -6.87
N TRP A 16 7.65 -14.60 -6.85
CA TRP A 16 8.18 -13.83 -5.72
C TRP A 16 7.49 -12.46 -5.61
N SER A 17 7.34 -11.75 -6.74
CA SER A 17 6.84 -10.37 -6.80
C SER A 17 5.54 -10.28 -7.58
N GLY A 18 4.49 -9.81 -6.91
CA GLY A 18 3.12 -9.73 -7.43
C GLY A 18 2.50 -11.10 -7.71
N HIS A 19 1.24 -11.09 -8.12
CA HIS A 19 0.59 -12.22 -8.77
C HIS A 19 0.51 -11.95 -10.27
N GLU A 20 0.46 -13.01 -11.08
CA GLU A 20 0.19 -12.90 -12.51
C GLU A 20 -1.22 -12.32 -12.73
N VAL A 21 -1.37 -11.42 -13.71
CA VAL A 21 -2.65 -10.71 -13.96
C VAL A 21 -3.78 -11.67 -14.31
N GLU A 22 -3.49 -12.75 -15.04
CA GLU A 22 -4.49 -13.77 -15.37
C GLU A 22 -4.98 -14.53 -14.13
N HIS A 23 -4.09 -14.74 -13.15
CA HIS A 23 -4.45 -15.34 -11.87
C HIS A 23 -5.31 -14.38 -11.04
N LEU A 24 -4.95 -13.08 -11.00
CA LEU A 24 -5.75 -12.05 -10.34
C LEU A 24 -7.15 -11.97 -10.94
N LYS A 25 -7.27 -12.08 -12.27
CA LYS A 25 -8.55 -12.07 -12.97
C LYS A 25 -9.43 -13.26 -12.59
N ALA A 26 -8.87 -14.46 -12.55
CA ALA A 26 -9.60 -15.67 -12.16
C ALA A 26 -10.13 -15.58 -10.71
N VAL A 27 -9.29 -15.12 -9.77
CA VAL A 27 -9.69 -14.93 -8.38
C VAL A 27 -10.72 -13.81 -8.26
N HIS A 28 -10.51 -12.67 -8.94
CA HIS A 28 -11.43 -11.54 -8.91
C HIS A 28 -12.83 -11.93 -9.41
N GLU A 29 -12.96 -12.72 -10.48
CA GLU A 29 -14.26 -13.14 -11.01
C GLU A 29 -15.07 -13.93 -9.97
N VAL A 30 -14.42 -14.86 -9.28
CA VAL A 30 -15.04 -15.64 -8.19
C VAL A 30 -15.40 -14.74 -7.01
N LEU A 31 -14.43 -13.97 -6.51
CA LEU A 31 -14.65 -13.10 -5.35
C LEU A 31 -15.74 -12.06 -5.61
N ARG A 32 -15.76 -11.45 -6.79
CA ARG A 32 -16.77 -10.45 -7.18
C ARG A 32 -18.17 -11.03 -7.29
N THR A 33 -18.29 -12.30 -7.66
CA THR A 33 -19.59 -12.98 -7.73
C THR A 33 -20.12 -13.29 -6.32
N GLY A 34 -19.23 -13.65 -5.39
CA GLY A 34 -19.59 -13.98 -4.02
C GLY A 34 -19.78 -12.78 -3.08
N HIS A 35 -19.18 -11.62 -3.38
CA HIS A 35 -19.07 -10.50 -2.44
C HIS A 35 -19.55 -9.19 -3.07
N GLY A 36 -20.26 -8.37 -2.27
CA GLY A 36 -20.72 -7.05 -2.69
C GLY A 36 -19.60 -6.02 -2.82
N SER A 37 -18.52 -6.19 -2.05
CA SER A 37 -17.38 -5.28 -1.97
C SER A 37 -16.06 -6.05 -1.91
N LEU A 38 -15.02 -5.49 -2.51
CA LEU A 38 -13.64 -5.99 -2.43
C LEU A 38 -12.71 -4.97 -1.79
N VAL A 39 -11.73 -5.47 -1.04
CA VAL A 39 -10.57 -4.72 -0.57
C VAL A 39 -9.40 -5.05 -1.50
N PHE A 40 -8.95 -4.08 -2.29
CA PHE A 40 -7.75 -4.19 -3.11
C PHE A 40 -6.54 -3.71 -2.32
N LEU A 41 -5.48 -4.53 -2.29
CA LEU A 41 -4.19 -4.15 -1.72
C LEU A 41 -3.27 -3.64 -2.82
N ALA A 42 -2.88 -2.37 -2.78
CA ALA A 42 -1.89 -1.79 -3.68
C ALA A 42 -0.65 -1.41 -2.88
N GLY A 43 0.50 -2.00 -3.20
CA GLY A 43 1.67 -1.74 -2.38
C GLY A 43 2.94 -2.43 -2.81
N ASP A 44 3.87 -2.41 -1.86
CA ASP A 44 5.14 -3.11 -1.91
C ASP A 44 5.16 -4.32 -0.96
N SER A 45 6.33 -4.63 -0.41
CA SER A 45 6.56 -5.74 0.49
C SER A 45 5.81 -5.68 1.82
N SER A 46 5.33 -4.50 2.20
CA SER A 46 4.44 -4.34 3.35
C SER A 46 3.09 -5.04 3.16
N LEU A 47 2.65 -5.25 1.92
CA LEU A 47 1.39 -5.94 1.57
C LEU A 47 1.61 -7.22 0.76
N ASP A 48 2.66 -7.30 -0.07
CA ASP A 48 3.02 -8.51 -0.84
C ASP A 48 4.05 -9.40 -0.12
N ASN A 49 3.71 -9.87 1.08
CA ASN A 49 4.62 -10.64 1.92
C ASN A 49 4.48 -12.16 1.74
N LYS A 50 3.82 -12.64 0.68
CA LYS A 50 3.51 -14.06 0.45
C LYS A 50 4.74 -14.97 0.40
N ALA A 51 5.89 -14.41 0.02
CA ALA A 51 7.14 -15.14 -0.10
C ALA A 51 8.02 -15.06 1.16
N TRP A 52 7.58 -14.33 2.19
CA TRP A 52 8.32 -14.15 3.45
C TRP A 52 7.99 -15.24 4.47
N PHE A 53 6.90 -15.98 4.26
CA PHE A 53 6.42 -17.01 5.17
C PHE A 53 6.16 -18.32 4.43
N GLU A 54 6.46 -19.42 5.10
CA GLU A 54 6.16 -20.74 4.56
C GLU A 54 4.78 -21.26 4.95
N ASP A 55 4.22 -20.72 6.04
CA ASP A 55 2.97 -21.15 6.61
C ASP A 55 1.79 -21.01 5.62
N THR A 56 0.94 -22.02 5.64
CA THR A 56 -0.26 -22.11 4.83
C THR A 56 -1.44 -22.52 5.68
N ALA A 57 -2.65 -22.14 5.26
CA ALA A 57 -3.90 -22.54 5.89
C ALA A 57 -4.94 -22.86 4.82
N ASP A 58 -6.06 -23.47 5.24
CA ASP A 58 -7.20 -23.70 4.35
C ASP A 58 -7.66 -22.37 3.74
N ALA A 59 -7.92 -22.39 2.44
CA ALA A 59 -8.47 -21.25 1.73
C ALA A 59 -9.85 -20.90 2.28
N LEU A 60 -10.18 -19.61 2.27
CA LEU A 60 -11.40 -19.08 2.86
C LEU A 60 -11.88 -17.83 2.11
N ASN A 61 -13.14 -17.46 2.37
CA ASN A 61 -13.76 -16.23 1.89
C ASN A 61 -13.79 -16.12 0.35
N GLY A 62 -14.10 -17.23 -0.32
CA GLY A 62 -14.20 -17.39 -1.77
C GLY A 62 -12.94 -17.95 -2.43
N TYR A 63 -11.79 -17.94 -1.74
CA TYR A 63 -10.56 -18.54 -2.27
C TYR A 63 -10.65 -20.07 -2.36
N GLU A 64 -11.48 -20.71 -1.52
CA GLU A 64 -11.75 -22.15 -1.53
C GLU A 64 -12.44 -22.64 -2.81
N GLU A 65 -13.07 -21.74 -3.56
CA GLU A 65 -13.77 -22.04 -4.80
C GLU A 65 -12.86 -21.92 -6.04
N VAL A 66 -11.75 -21.19 -5.92
CA VAL A 66 -10.84 -20.92 -7.04
C VAL A 66 -9.49 -21.63 -6.92
N LEU A 67 -8.96 -21.83 -5.71
CA LEU A 67 -7.63 -22.41 -5.50
C LEU A 67 -7.67 -23.95 -5.39
N MET A 68 -6.69 -24.62 -6.03
CA MET A 68 -6.55 -26.07 -6.05
C MET A 68 -5.11 -26.52 -5.72
N PRO A 69 -4.86 -27.25 -4.62
CA PRO A 69 -5.79 -27.47 -3.50
C PRO A 69 -6.21 -26.13 -2.86
N PRO A 70 -7.35 -26.09 -2.14
CA PRO A 70 -7.90 -24.89 -1.52
C PRO A 70 -7.06 -24.48 -0.31
N VAL A 71 -5.88 -23.92 -0.60
CA VAL A 71 -4.85 -23.55 0.38
C VAL A 71 -4.35 -22.15 0.08
N MET A 72 -4.26 -21.32 1.11
CA MET A 72 -3.68 -19.97 1.04
C MET A 72 -2.39 -19.88 1.83
N LYS A 73 -1.46 -19.03 1.39
CA LYS A 73 -0.36 -18.56 2.23
C LYS A 73 -0.92 -17.64 3.32
N THR A 74 -0.41 -17.71 4.54
CA THR A 74 -0.86 -16.88 5.68
C THR A 74 -0.28 -15.45 5.63
N ASP A 75 -0.40 -14.83 4.45
CA ASP A 75 0.04 -13.48 4.15
C ASP A 75 -0.98 -12.41 4.65
N VAL A 76 -0.72 -11.13 4.38
CA VAL A 76 -1.66 -10.06 4.78
C VAL A 76 -3.07 -10.29 4.23
N CYS A 77 -3.19 -10.78 3.00
CA CYS A 77 -4.47 -11.02 2.34
C CYS A 77 -5.28 -12.11 3.03
N TYR A 78 -4.62 -13.21 3.41
CA TYR A 78 -5.24 -14.27 4.19
C TYR A 78 -5.78 -13.73 5.52
N TRP A 79 -4.99 -12.95 6.27
CA TRP A 79 -5.43 -12.45 7.57
C TRP A 79 -6.60 -11.45 7.46
N LEU A 80 -6.63 -10.63 6.41
CA LEU A 80 -7.77 -9.72 6.16
C LEU A 80 -9.04 -10.51 5.81
N ASN A 81 -8.94 -11.53 4.96
CA ASN A 81 -10.07 -12.41 4.66
C ASN A 81 -10.51 -13.22 5.88
N HIS A 82 -9.56 -13.72 6.69
CA HIS A 82 -9.84 -14.43 7.93
C HIS A 82 -10.59 -13.54 8.93
N GLU A 83 -10.15 -12.29 9.13
CA GLU A 83 -10.87 -11.33 9.98
C GLU A 83 -12.28 -11.01 9.46
N ALA A 84 -12.44 -10.82 8.15
CA ALA A 84 -13.75 -10.60 7.53
C ALA A 84 -14.68 -11.80 7.77
N PHE A 85 -14.16 -13.02 7.57
CA PHE A 85 -14.87 -14.27 7.82
C PHE A 85 -15.26 -14.42 9.31
N GLN A 86 -14.32 -14.24 10.24
CA GLN A 86 -14.57 -14.34 11.69
C GLN A 86 -15.62 -13.34 12.16
N ARG A 87 -15.62 -12.13 11.61
CA ARG A 87 -16.60 -11.07 11.90
C ARG A 87 -17.91 -11.22 11.15
N ARG A 88 -18.07 -12.27 10.33
CA ARG A 88 -19.25 -12.55 9.50
C ARG A 88 -19.56 -11.43 8.51
N LEU A 89 -18.52 -10.78 7.98
CA LEU A 89 -18.62 -9.77 6.92
C LEU A 89 -18.63 -10.45 5.55
N GLY A 90 -19.54 -11.39 5.33
CA GLY A 90 -19.60 -12.19 4.09
C GLY A 90 -19.92 -11.41 2.81
N HIS A 91 -20.10 -10.08 2.90
CA HIS A 91 -20.20 -9.20 1.74
C HIS A 91 -18.84 -8.64 1.30
N LEU A 92 -17.76 -8.90 2.06
CA LEU A 92 -16.44 -8.31 1.87
C LEU A 92 -15.38 -9.41 1.68
N ALA A 93 -14.57 -9.28 0.63
CA ALA A 93 -13.36 -10.08 0.44
C ALA A 93 -12.15 -9.19 0.13
N CYS A 94 -10.95 -9.71 0.37
CA CYS A 94 -9.70 -9.03 0.10
C CYS A 94 -8.96 -9.72 -1.04
N LEU A 95 -8.44 -8.93 -1.98
CA LEU A 95 -7.61 -9.37 -3.10
C LEU A 95 -6.26 -8.65 -3.05
N ASN A 96 -5.18 -9.43 -2.98
CA ASN A 96 -3.83 -8.89 -3.00
C ASN A 96 -3.37 -8.58 -4.42
N THR A 97 -3.21 -7.30 -4.73
CA THR A 97 -2.66 -6.82 -6.00
C THR A 97 -1.31 -6.10 -5.80
N ALA A 98 -0.75 -6.16 -4.59
CA ALA A 98 0.52 -5.53 -4.26
C ALA A 98 1.67 -6.26 -4.95
N VAL A 99 2.78 -5.56 -5.14
CA VAL A 99 3.94 -6.06 -5.89
C VAL A 99 5.21 -5.83 -5.08
N GLU A 100 5.80 -6.91 -4.59
CA GLU A 100 7.02 -6.94 -3.79
C GLU A 100 8.14 -6.09 -4.41
N ALA A 101 8.91 -5.43 -3.54
CA ALA A 101 10.12 -4.67 -3.90
C ALA A 101 9.92 -3.55 -4.94
N THR A 102 8.68 -3.05 -5.11
CA THR A 102 8.39 -1.90 -5.97
C THR A 102 8.43 -0.59 -5.21
N THR A 103 8.62 0.50 -5.95
CA THR A 103 8.74 1.88 -5.44
C THR A 103 7.61 2.77 -5.96
N LEU A 104 7.47 3.97 -5.39
CA LEU A 104 6.64 5.03 -5.97
C LEU A 104 7.19 5.46 -7.33
N ALA A 105 8.52 5.50 -7.48
CA ALA A 105 9.17 5.84 -8.74
C ALA A 105 8.83 4.86 -9.87
N ASP A 106 8.66 3.56 -9.59
CA ASP A 106 8.26 2.56 -10.59
C ASP A 106 6.85 2.82 -11.16
N ARG A 107 6.03 3.57 -10.40
CA ARG A 107 4.66 3.97 -10.76
C ARG A 107 4.58 5.40 -11.30
N ALA A 108 5.69 6.12 -11.32
CA ALA A 108 5.74 7.49 -11.80
C ALA A 108 5.54 7.50 -13.33
N GLY A 109 4.35 7.95 -13.77
CA GLY A 109 4.01 8.13 -15.18
C GLY A 109 3.48 6.87 -15.88
N ARG A 110 3.52 5.69 -15.25
CA ARG A 110 2.85 4.48 -15.75
C ARG A 110 2.53 3.54 -14.59
N LEU A 111 1.28 3.07 -14.55
CA LEU A 111 0.83 2.06 -13.60
C LEU A 111 1.48 0.70 -13.88
N LEU A 112 1.76 -0.08 -12.82
CA LEU A 112 2.13 -1.48 -12.99
C LEU A 112 0.92 -2.27 -13.53
N PRO A 113 1.13 -3.44 -14.16
CA PRO A 113 0.02 -4.28 -14.61
C PRO A 113 -1.01 -4.58 -13.51
N SER A 114 -0.56 -4.84 -12.27
CA SER A 114 -1.45 -5.04 -11.12
C SER A 114 -2.19 -3.77 -10.72
N ASP A 115 -1.54 -2.60 -10.78
CA ASP A 115 -2.21 -1.32 -10.46
C ASP A 115 -3.25 -0.97 -11.53
N SER A 116 -2.94 -1.22 -12.81
CA SER A 116 -3.89 -1.09 -13.92
C SER A 116 -5.07 -2.04 -13.75
N PHE A 117 -4.82 -3.28 -13.30
CA PHE A 117 -5.89 -4.24 -12.99
C PHE A 117 -6.85 -3.69 -11.94
N ILE A 118 -6.34 -3.09 -10.85
CA ILE A 118 -7.19 -2.41 -9.85
C ILE A 118 -7.98 -1.28 -10.50
N HIS A 119 -7.29 -0.39 -11.22
CA HIS A 119 -7.92 0.76 -11.88
C HIS A 119 -9.10 0.33 -12.78
N ASP A 120 -8.96 -0.79 -13.49
CA ASP A 120 -9.97 -1.26 -14.44
C ASP A 120 -11.15 -2.00 -13.78
N HIS A 121 -11.01 -2.47 -12.53
CA HIS A 121 -12.01 -3.35 -11.87
C HIS A 121 -12.58 -2.80 -10.55
N ILE A 122 -11.98 -1.74 -9.99
CA ILE A 122 -12.45 -1.14 -8.74
C ILE A 122 -13.76 -0.37 -8.96
N THR A 123 -14.68 -0.50 -8.00
CA THR A 123 -16.00 0.15 -8.01
C THR A 123 -16.16 1.09 -6.82
N THR A 124 -17.29 1.81 -6.75
CA THR A 124 -17.59 2.73 -5.64
C THR A 124 -17.84 2.03 -4.30
N GLU A 125 -18.14 0.74 -4.32
CA GLU A 125 -18.40 -0.07 -3.13
C GLU A 125 -17.14 -0.76 -2.58
N ASP A 126 -16.01 -0.59 -3.28
CA ASP A 126 -14.75 -1.24 -2.95
C ASP A 126 -13.85 -0.33 -2.11
N TYR A 127 -12.84 -0.95 -1.50
CA TYR A 127 -11.82 -0.29 -0.71
C TYR A 127 -10.47 -0.47 -1.37
N LEU A 128 -9.67 0.60 -1.38
CA LEU A 128 -8.28 0.57 -1.81
C LEU A 128 -7.38 0.83 -0.61
N VAL A 129 -6.55 -0.14 -0.25
CA VAL A 129 -5.52 0.00 0.78
C VAL A 129 -4.18 0.20 0.09
N VAL A 130 -3.56 1.35 0.31
CA VAL A 130 -2.27 1.70 -0.30
C VAL A 130 -1.17 1.71 0.75
N SER A 131 -0.11 0.93 0.52
CA SER A 131 1.11 0.95 1.33
C SER A 131 2.34 0.74 0.46
N VAL A 132 2.98 1.83 0.08
CA VAL A 132 4.16 1.86 -0.79
C VAL A 132 5.04 3.05 -0.41
N GLY A 133 6.36 2.91 -0.57
CA GLY A 133 7.32 3.99 -0.33
C GLY A 133 8.49 3.58 0.56
N GLY A 134 8.36 2.45 1.27
CA GLY A 134 9.45 1.91 2.08
C GLY A 134 10.70 1.65 1.24
N ASN A 135 10.52 1.13 0.03
CA ASN A 135 11.61 0.85 -0.90
C ASN A 135 12.26 2.10 -1.49
N ASP A 136 11.52 3.21 -1.64
CA ASP A 136 12.06 4.52 -2.07
C ASP A 136 13.03 5.12 -1.04
N ILE A 137 13.00 4.62 0.19
CA ILE A 137 13.94 4.99 1.26
C ILE A 137 15.04 3.93 1.42
N ALA A 138 14.65 2.66 1.50
CA ALA A 138 15.55 1.58 1.90
C ALA A 138 16.33 0.94 0.75
N LEU A 139 15.67 0.66 -0.39
CA LEU A 139 16.26 -0.15 -1.47
C LEU A 139 16.77 0.69 -2.65
N ARG A 140 16.02 1.71 -3.05
CA ARG A 140 16.35 2.58 -4.19
C ARG A 140 16.18 4.06 -3.86
N PRO A 141 16.93 4.59 -2.88
CA PRO A 141 16.84 5.99 -2.54
C PRO A 141 17.37 6.87 -3.67
N SER A 142 16.57 7.86 -4.08
CA SER A 142 17.05 8.91 -4.95
C SER A 142 18.17 9.72 -4.27
N LEU A 143 19.01 10.42 -5.04
CA LEU A 143 20.01 11.33 -4.46
C LEU A 143 19.35 12.37 -3.54
N CYS A 144 18.17 12.85 -3.92
CA CYS A 144 17.36 13.75 -3.10
C CYS A 144 16.96 13.08 -1.78
N THR A 145 16.48 11.84 -1.82
CA THR A 145 16.15 11.05 -0.63
C THR A 145 17.35 10.90 0.29
N ILE A 146 18.53 10.54 -0.25
CA ILE A 146 19.76 10.40 0.54
C ILE A 146 20.14 11.72 1.23
N LEU A 147 20.16 12.83 0.48
CA LEU A 147 20.51 14.14 1.03
C LEU A 147 19.52 14.60 2.10
N ASN A 148 18.22 14.39 1.87
CA ASN A 148 17.18 14.72 2.84
C ASN A 148 17.28 13.85 4.10
N MET A 149 17.53 12.56 3.97
CA MET A 149 17.74 11.65 5.11
C MET A 149 18.99 12.04 5.91
N LEU A 150 20.09 12.40 5.24
CA LEU A 150 21.29 12.90 5.91
C LEU A 150 21.02 14.22 6.64
N LEU A 151 20.26 15.12 6.04
CA LEU A 151 19.87 16.38 6.67
C LEU A 151 18.98 16.13 7.88
N LEU A 152 17.97 15.25 7.77
CA LEU A 152 17.12 14.82 8.88
C LEU A 152 17.95 14.29 10.04
N VAL A 153 18.86 13.35 9.78
CA VAL A 153 19.72 12.74 10.83
C VAL A 153 20.67 13.77 11.46
N ARG A 154 21.26 14.66 10.66
CA ARG A 154 22.32 15.58 11.14
C ARG A 154 21.80 16.90 11.70
N THR A 155 20.62 17.37 11.28
CA THR A 155 20.10 18.69 11.65
C THR A 155 18.89 18.64 12.58
N SER A 156 18.29 17.45 12.77
CA SER A 156 17.22 17.27 13.75
C SER A 156 17.82 16.95 15.12
N SER A 157 18.21 17.98 15.88
CA SER A 157 18.56 17.77 17.29
C SER A 157 17.35 17.18 18.05
N ALA A 158 17.59 16.33 19.05
CA ALA A 158 16.52 15.74 19.85
C ALA A 158 15.59 16.80 20.50
N GLY A 159 16.11 18.01 20.76
CA GLY A 159 15.32 19.15 21.22
C GLY A 159 14.37 19.71 20.15
N CYS A 160 14.80 19.75 18.89
CA CYS A 160 13.96 20.16 17.75
C CYS A 160 12.85 19.14 17.48
N LEU A 161 13.16 17.84 17.49
CA LEU A 161 12.15 16.79 17.30
C LEU A 161 11.08 16.78 18.40
N ARG A 162 11.44 17.15 19.63
CA ARG A 162 10.48 17.21 20.75
C ARG A 162 9.62 18.48 20.77
N ARG A 163 10.07 19.58 20.15
CA ARG A 163 9.41 20.89 20.22
C ARG A 163 8.76 21.34 18.92
N CYS A 164 9.22 20.83 17.78
CA CYS A 164 8.88 21.34 16.44
C CYS A 164 8.40 20.25 15.48
N SER A 165 8.14 19.02 15.94
CA SER A 165 7.52 17.99 15.11
C SER A 165 6.03 18.31 14.94
N CYS A 166 5.71 19.13 13.94
CA CYS A 166 4.36 19.25 13.41
C CYS A 166 4.32 18.66 11.99
N GLY A 167 3.63 17.53 11.84
CA GLY A 167 3.34 16.92 10.54
C GLY A 167 2.14 17.60 9.90
N CYS A 168 2.31 18.84 9.43
CA CYS A 168 1.24 19.55 8.75
C CYS A 168 1.47 19.44 7.24
N MET A 169 0.48 18.88 6.52
CA MET A 169 0.52 18.86 5.06
C MET A 169 0.74 20.26 4.50
N PRO A 170 1.45 20.40 3.37
CA PRO A 170 1.59 21.66 2.67
C PRO A 170 0.23 22.03 2.08
N LEU A 171 -0.66 22.64 2.88
CA LEU A 171 -1.94 23.30 2.57
C LEU A 171 -2.90 23.32 3.78
N SER A 172 -2.62 22.56 4.84
CA SER A 172 -3.44 22.58 6.06
C SER A 172 -3.00 23.71 6.98
N CYS A 173 -3.93 24.62 7.29
CA CYS A 173 -3.77 25.77 8.20
C CYS A 173 -3.53 25.36 9.67
N CYS A 174 -2.55 24.51 9.94
CA CYS A 174 -2.37 23.87 11.25
C CYS A 174 -1.52 24.68 12.23
N CYS A 175 -0.97 25.84 11.83
CA CYS A 175 -0.17 26.67 12.72
C CYS A 175 -0.92 27.92 13.19
N GLY A 176 -2.14 27.77 13.72
CA GLY A 176 -2.85 28.81 14.49
C GLY A 176 -3.03 30.17 13.79
N GLY A 177 -2.83 30.23 12.48
CA GLY A 177 -2.97 31.44 11.68
C GLY A 177 -4.45 31.66 11.41
N SER A 178 -5.09 32.44 12.26
CA SER A 178 -6.23 33.23 11.82
C SER A 178 -5.83 33.93 10.51
N VAL A 179 -6.71 33.92 9.52
CA VAL A 179 -6.58 34.63 8.23
C VAL A 179 -6.32 36.14 8.41
N THR A 180 -6.36 36.65 9.64
CA THR A 180 -6.23 38.07 9.96
C THR A 180 -5.01 38.46 10.81
N SER A 181 -4.08 37.55 11.14
CA SER A 181 -2.88 37.91 11.91
C SER A 181 -1.62 37.40 11.24
N SER A 182 -0.72 38.33 10.95
CA SER A 182 0.65 38.12 10.46
C SER A 182 1.24 36.82 11.00
N GLY A 183 1.38 35.85 10.08
CA GLY A 183 1.94 34.55 10.40
C GLY A 183 3.25 34.69 11.17
N CYS A 184 3.50 33.75 12.08
CA CYS A 184 4.75 33.66 12.83
C CYS A 184 5.93 33.99 11.90
N LEU A 185 6.80 34.92 12.31
CA LEU A 185 8.04 35.28 11.61
C LEU A 185 8.97 34.07 11.32
N GLY A 186 8.68 32.90 11.89
CA GLY A 186 9.30 31.62 11.53
C GLY A 186 8.86 31.02 10.17
N CYS A 187 7.77 31.51 9.58
CA CYS A 187 7.22 31.07 8.29
C CYS A 187 7.84 31.75 7.06
N LEU A 188 8.81 32.66 7.23
CA LEU A 188 9.59 33.24 6.12
C LEU A 188 10.44 32.21 5.33
N ARG A 189 10.37 30.93 5.69
CA ARG A 189 10.90 29.79 4.93
C ARG A 189 9.94 29.25 3.86
N SER A 190 8.79 29.89 3.62
CA SER A 190 7.78 29.42 2.67
C SER A 190 8.20 29.38 1.20
N LEU A 191 9.39 29.86 0.83
CA LEU A 191 10.00 29.56 -0.48
C LEU A 191 10.54 28.12 -0.60
N LEU A 192 10.65 27.39 0.52
CA LEU A 192 11.20 26.03 0.63
C LEU A 192 10.25 25.02 1.31
N GLY A 193 8.96 25.34 1.44
CA GLY A 193 7.95 24.48 2.10
C GLY A 193 7.92 24.62 3.63
N CYS A 194 6.76 24.39 4.24
CA CYS A 194 6.54 24.53 5.69
C CYS A 194 7.18 23.42 6.55
N ALA A 195 8.07 22.61 5.98
CA ALA A 195 8.60 21.44 6.64
C ALA A 195 10.05 21.74 7.10
N TRP A 196 10.28 21.65 8.41
CA TRP A 196 11.62 21.77 9.00
C TRP A 196 11.99 20.47 9.72
N PRO A 197 13.13 19.85 9.40
CA PRO A 197 14.19 20.35 8.51
C PRO A 197 13.81 20.30 7.02
N PRO A 198 14.56 20.99 6.14
CA PRO A 198 14.34 20.92 4.69
C PRO A 198 14.32 19.45 4.22
N GLY A 199 13.42 19.09 3.31
CA GLY A 199 13.22 17.69 2.92
C GLY A 199 12.20 16.92 3.75
N LEU A 200 11.73 17.46 4.88
CA LEU A 200 10.60 16.89 5.62
C LEU A 200 9.29 16.92 4.81
N SER A 201 9.14 17.83 3.85
CA SER A 201 7.95 17.86 2.97
C SER A 201 7.84 16.59 2.14
N TYR A 202 8.96 16.09 1.61
CA TYR A 202 9.01 14.80 0.93
C TYR A 202 8.68 13.65 1.87
N PHE A 203 9.05 13.76 3.15
CA PHE A 203 8.69 12.79 4.18
C PHE A 203 7.18 12.84 4.53
N VAL A 204 6.56 14.03 4.51
CA VAL A 204 5.10 14.19 4.65
C VAL A 204 4.35 13.75 3.38
N ASP A 205 4.98 13.79 2.20
CA ASP A 205 4.40 13.24 0.98
C ASP A 205 4.54 11.70 0.93
N LEU A 206 5.48 11.12 1.68
CA LEU A 206 5.71 9.67 1.83
C LEU A 206 4.82 8.99 2.88
N PHE A 207 4.25 9.73 3.83
CA PHE A 207 3.49 9.22 5.00
C PHE A 207 2.26 10.08 5.29
#